data_AF-A0A9D4QFL7-F1
#
_entry.id   AF-A0A9D4QFL7-F1
#
_cell.length_a   1.000
_cell.length_b   1.000
_cell.length_c   1.000
_cell.angle_alpha   90.00
_cell.angle_beta   90.00
_cell.angle_gamma   90.00
#
_symmetry.space_group_name_H-M   'P 1'
#
loop_
_entity.id
_entity.type
_entity.pdbx_description
1 polymer ?
#
loop_
_entity_poly.entity_id
_entity_poly.type
_entity_poly.pdbx_seq_one_letter_code
_entity_poly.pdbx_strand_id
1 'polypeptide(L)'
;MQVCNGGRSPRSWRMDPTILYDEECIKYMGTEVAASIAEVDVLDPATWDRLKKRWRLISEEAGKERHARITSRMNETLRRIQIVERGGTYTQAMRDYVDAQRKAAGFSDEEDKEARAHASAIAGGPAYSGK
;
A
#
# COMPACT_ATOMS: atom_id res chain seq x y z
N MET A 1 35.94 -13.23 23.69
CA MET A 1 34.68 -13.50 22.95
C MET A 1 34.68 -12.62 21.70
N GLN A 2 34.90 -13.24 20.54
CA GLN A 2 35.09 -12.55 19.26
C GLN A 2 33.72 -12.44 18.57
N VAL A 3 33.27 -11.21 18.33
CA VAL A 3 31.96 -10.93 17.73
C VAL A 3 32.07 -11.13 16.23
N CYS A 4 31.38 -12.13 15.69
CA CYS A 4 31.26 -12.34 14.25
C CYS A 4 30.42 -11.19 13.66
N ASN A 5 31.08 -10.18 13.11
CA ASN A 5 30.47 -9.24 12.19
C ASN A 5 30.12 -10.00 10.90
N GLY A 6 28.91 -10.56 10.85
CA GLY A 6 28.34 -11.11 9.63
C GLY A 6 28.24 -10.00 8.59
N GLY A 7 29.18 -9.99 7.65
CA GLY A 7 29.20 -9.12 6.49
C GLY A 7 27.95 -9.36 5.65
N ARG A 8 26.85 -8.69 6.00
CA ARG A 8 25.73 -8.52 5.09
C ARG A 8 26.21 -7.54 4.05
N SER A 9 26.53 -8.05 2.87
CA SER A 9 26.49 -7.22 1.67
C SER A 9 25.18 -6.42 1.69
N PRO A 10 25.18 -5.14 1.25
CA PRO A 10 23.92 -4.40 1.12
C PRO A 10 22.98 -5.30 0.34
N ARG A 11 21.83 -5.68 0.94
CA ARG A 11 20.84 -6.51 0.24
C ARG A 11 20.48 -5.72 -1.01
N SER A 12 21.00 -6.15 -2.15
CA SER A 12 20.61 -5.58 -3.44
C SER A 12 19.11 -5.78 -3.53
N TRP A 13 18.39 -4.67 -3.69
CA TRP A 13 16.95 -4.71 -3.81
C TRP A 13 16.64 -5.60 -5.00
N ARG A 14 16.01 -6.76 -4.76
CA ARG A 14 15.61 -7.65 -5.85
C ARG A 14 14.45 -6.98 -6.56
N MET A 15 14.53 -6.88 -7.89
CA MET A 15 13.44 -6.37 -8.70
C MET A 15 12.19 -7.20 -8.41
N ASP A 16 11.14 -6.54 -7.93
CA ASP A 16 9.86 -7.17 -7.61
C ASP A 16 9.01 -7.24 -8.88
N PRO A 17 8.67 -8.43 -9.41
CA PRO A 17 7.89 -8.55 -10.64
C PRO A 17 6.47 -7.98 -10.49
N THR A 18 5.98 -7.80 -9.26
CA THR A 18 4.66 -7.21 -9.02
C THR A 18 4.60 -5.71 -9.31
N ILE A 19 5.75 -5.08 -9.58
CA ILE A 19 5.81 -3.70 -10.08
C ILE A 19 5.06 -3.52 -11.40
N LEU A 20 4.97 -4.58 -12.21
CA LEU A 20 4.27 -4.58 -13.49
C LEU A 20 2.74 -4.57 -13.35
N TYR A 21 2.21 -4.70 -12.13
CA TYR A 21 0.78 -4.55 -11.87
C TYR A 21 0.40 -3.15 -11.36
N ASP A 22 1.39 -2.29 -11.10
CA ASP A 22 1.16 -0.92 -10.61
C ASP A 22 1.25 0.06 -11.78
N GLU A 23 0.12 0.65 -12.17
CA GLU A 23 0.03 1.61 -13.26
C GLU A 23 0.91 2.85 -13.06
N GLU A 24 1.10 3.31 -11.81
CA GLU A 24 1.96 4.45 -11.51
C GLU A 24 3.41 4.12 -11.82
N CYS A 25 3.85 2.92 -11.41
CA CYS A 25 5.19 2.44 -11.70
C CYS A 25 5.41 2.24 -13.20
N ILE A 26 4.43 1.69 -13.93
CA ILE A 26 4.52 1.53 -15.39
C ILE A 26 4.66 2.90 -16.08
N LYS A 27 3.83 3.87 -15.71
CA LYS A 27 3.90 5.22 -16.29
C LYS A 27 5.25 5.86 -16.03
N TYR A 28 5.71 5.84 -14.78
CA TYR A 28 7.01 6.39 -14.39
C TYR A 28 8.18 5.71 -15.14
N MET A 29 8.22 4.38 -15.16
CA MET A 29 9.26 3.66 -15.90
C MET A 29 9.19 3.96 -17.40
N GLY A 30 7.98 4.05 -17.97
CA GLY A 30 7.78 4.38 -19.37
C GLY A 30 8.31 5.76 -19.75
N THR A 31 8.05 6.78 -18.92
CA THR A 31 8.56 8.15 -19.15
C THR A 31 10.08 8.22 -19.05
N GLU A 32 10.66 7.56 -18.05
CA GLU A 32 12.11 7.55 -17.84
C GLU A 32 12.86 6.78 -18.93
N VAL A 33 12.32 5.64 -19.37
CA VAL A 33 12.89 4.87 -20.47
C VAL A 33 12.82 5.69 -21.76
N ALA A 34 11.68 6.31 -22.07
CA ALA A 34 11.53 7.15 -23.25
C ALA A 34 12.52 8.33 -23.25
N ALA A 35 12.67 9.03 -22.11
CA ALA A 35 13.64 10.11 -21.95
C ALA A 35 15.08 9.61 -22.16
N SER A 36 15.43 8.47 -21.55
CA SER A 36 16.78 7.93 -21.69
C SER A 36 17.16 7.49 -23.11
N ILE A 37 16.18 7.09 -23.92
CA ILE A 37 16.39 6.75 -25.34
C ILE A 37 16.52 8.02 -26.17
N ALA A 38 15.72 9.05 -25.89
CA ALA A 38 15.77 10.33 -26.60
C ALA A 38 17.10 11.08 -26.40
N GLU A 39 17.81 10.82 -25.29
CA GLU A 39 19.14 11.38 -25.01
C GLU A 39 20.28 10.75 -25.85
N VAL A 40 20.02 9.63 -26.54
CA VAL A 40 21.05 8.86 -27.25
C VAL A 40 20.96 9.06 -28.75
N ASP A 41 22.00 9.66 -29.33
CA ASP A 41 22.09 9.95 -30.77
C ASP A 41 22.60 8.74 -31.59
N VAL A 42 23.47 7.89 -31.00
CA VAL A 42 24.03 6.70 -31.64
C VAL A 42 23.99 5.50 -30.69
N LEU A 43 23.40 4.40 -31.14
CA LEU A 43 23.33 3.14 -30.42
C LEU A 43 24.56 2.27 -30.72
N ASP A 44 25.63 2.49 -29.98
CA ASP A 44 26.77 1.57 -29.92
C ASP A 44 26.61 0.55 -28.76
N PRO A 45 27.35 -0.58 -28.77
CA PRO A 45 27.22 -1.60 -27.73
C PRO A 45 27.50 -1.07 -26.30
N ALA A 46 28.41 -0.11 -26.14
CA ALA A 46 28.74 0.48 -24.85
C ALA A 46 27.58 1.33 -24.30
N THR A 47 26.92 2.11 -25.16
CA THR A 47 25.75 2.91 -24.80
C THR A 47 24.56 2.01 -24.47
N TRP A 48 24.39 0.92 -25.20
CA TRP A 48 23.37 -0.09 -24.89
C TRP A 48 23.52 -0.68 -23.48
N ASP A 49 24.74 -1.05 -23.08
CA ASP A 49 25.00 -1.57 -21.74
C ASP A 49 24.83 -0.52 -20.64
N ARG A 50 25.14 0.75 -20.94
CA ARG A 50 24.86 1.87 -20.03
C ARG A 50 23.36 2.09 -19.85
N LEU A 51 22.57 2.04 -20.93
CA LEU A 51 21.11 2.15 -20.89
C LEU A 51 20.49 1.02 -20.06
N LYS A 52 20.91 -0.23 -20.27
CA LYS A 52 20.46 -1.36 -19.45
C LYS A 52 20.71 -1.14 -17.96
N LYS A 53 21.90 -0.64 -17.60
CA LYS A 53 22.23 -0.31 -16.20
C LYS A 53 21.31 0.79 -15.66
N ARG A 54 21.04 1.83 -16.44
CA ARG A 54 20.10 2.91 -16.07
C ARG A 54 18.68 2.39 -15.88
N TRP A 55 18.15 1.62 -16.82
CA TRP A 55 16.79 1.04 -16.72
C TRP A 55 16.65 0.11 -15.52
N ARG A 56 17.68 -0.68 -15.22
CA ARG A 56 17.70 -1.48 -14.00
C ARG A 56 17.57 -0.62 -12.74
N LEU A 57 18.30 0.49 -12.65
CA LEU A 57 18.21 1.41 -11.51
C LEU A 57 16.82 2.03 -11.40
N ILE A 58 16.23 2.47 -12.53
CA ILE A 58 14.88 3.01 -12.59
C ILE A 58 13.86 1.99 -12.07
N SER A 59 13.93 0.74 -12.52
CA SER A 59 13.06 -0.34 -12.03
C SER A 59 13.24 -0.64 -10.54
N GLU A 60 14.49 -0.63 -10.05
CA GLU A 60 14.78 -0.83 -8.62
C GLU A 60 14.21 0.30 -7.76
N GLU A 61 14.33 1.55 -8.22
CA GLU A 61 13.79 2.73 -7.53
C GLU A 61 12.26 2.73 -7.49
N ALA A 62 11.62 2.49 -8.63
CA ALA A 62 10.16 2.39 -8.71
C ALA A 62 9.62 1.27 -7.81
N GLY A 63 10.35 0.16 -7.67
CA GLY A 63 10.01 -0.93 -6.76
C GLY A 63 10.11 -0.53 -5.28
N LYS A 64 11.15 0.22 -4.90
CA LYS A 64 11.30 0.74 -3.53
C LYS A 64 10.18 1.71 -3.19
N GLU A 65 9.85 2.61 -4.12
CA GLU A 65 8.80 3.59 -3.93
C GLU A 65 7.43 2.91 -3.74
N ARG A 66 7.10 1.95 -4.60
CA ARG A 66 5.89 1.13 -4.45
C ARG A 66 5.83 0.44 -3.09
N HIS A 67 6.93 -0.17 -2.66
CA HIS A 67 6.99 -0.84 -1.36
C HIS A 67 6.79 0.16 -0.20
N ALA A 68 7.37 1.36 -0.30
CA ALA A 68 7.16 2.42 0.67
C ALA A 68 5.68 2.87 0.71
N ARG A 69 5.02 3.04 -0.44
CA ARG A 69 3.59 3.36 -0.52
C ARG A 69 2.72 2.27 0.12
N ILE A 70 2.96 1.00 -0.21
CA ILE A 70 2.22 -0.13 0.38
C ILE A 70 2.42 -0.19 1.89
N THR A 71 3.66 -0.07 2.35
CA THR A 71 3.99 -0.09 3.78
C THR A 71 3.34 1.07 4.52
N SER A 72 3.35 2.27 3.93
CA SER A 72 2.67 3.45 4.47
C SER A 72 1.16 3.22 4.60
N ARG A 73 0.51 2.72 3.55
CA ARG A 73 -0.93 2.37 3.58
C ARG A 73 -1.24 1.30 4.62
N MET A 74 -0.42 0.25 4.72
CA MET A 74 -0.60 -0.81 5.71
C MET A 74 -0.45 -0.27 7.14
N ASN A 75 0.57 0.55 7.40
CA ASN A 75 0.79 1.16 8.71
C ASN A 75 -0.34 2.09 9.11
N GLU A 76 -0.88 2.85 8.15
CA GLU A 76 -2.05 3.70 8.36
C GLU A 76 -3.29 2.86 8.71
N THR A 77 -3.54 1.77 7.98
CA THR A 77 -4.63 0.83 8.30
C THR A 77 -4.45 0.20 9.69
N LEU A 78 -3.24 -0.23 10.04
CA LEU A 78 -2.96 -0.79 11.37
C LEU A 78 -3.19 0.24 12.48
N ARG A 79 -2.79 1.50 12.28
CA ARG A 79 -3.08 2.60 13.23
C ARG A 79 -4.59 2.79 13.40
N ARG A 80 -5.34 2.77 12.30
CA ARG A 80 -6.80 2.86 12.33
C ARG A 80 -7.42 1.73 13.14
N ILE A 81 -7.00 0.48 12.90
CA ILE A 81 -7.45 -0.69 13.68
C ILE A 81 -7.11 -0.52 15.17
N GLN A 82 -5.89 -0.08 15.50
CA GLN A 82 -5.50 0.12 16.90
C GLN A 82 -6.30 1.23 17.59
N ILE A 83 -6.67 2.30 16.88
CA ILE A 83 -7.57 3.34 17.41
C ILE A 83 -8.94 2.75 17.73
N VAL A 84 -9.48 1.91 16.82
CA VAL A 84 -10.75 1.20 17.01
C VAL A 84 -10.69 0.28 18.24
N GLU A 85 -9.64 -0.54 18.35
CA GLU A 85 -9.46 -1.49 19.44
C GLU A 85 -9.25 -0.81 20.80
N ARG A 86 -8.43 0.24 20.85
CA ARG A 86 -8.16 1.01 22.09
C ARG A 86 -9.32 1.90 22.52
N GLY A 87 -10.11 2.38 21.55
CA GLY A 87 -11.29 3.17 21.83
C GLY A 87 -12.44 2.37 22.42
N GLY A 88 -12.37 1.04 22.45
CA GLY A 88 -13.51 0.19 22.76
C GLY A 88 -14.56 0.27 21.64
N THR A 89 -15.11 -0.87 21.26
CA THR A 89 -16.33 -0.91 20.44
C THR A 89 -17.38 -0.01 21.11
N TYR A 90 -17.91 0.99 20.40
CA TYR A 90 -18.98 1.93 20.81
C TYR A 90 -18.62 3.29 21.46
N THR A 91 -17.36 3.74 21.50
CA THR A 91 -17.09 5.13 21.88
C THR A 91 -17.56 6.14 20.83
N GLN A 92 -17.84 7.39 21.27
CA GLN A 92 -18.27 8.46 20.37
C GLN A 92 -17.22 8.74 19.28
N ALA A 93 -15.94 8.71 19.64
CA ALA A 93 -14.83 8.85 18.68
C ALA A 93 -14.84 7.76 17.59
N MET A 94 -15.25 6.53 17.93
CA MET A 94 -15.38 5.43 16.98
C MET A 94 -16.57 5.64 16.02
N ARG A 95 -17.69 6.16 16.53
CA ARG A 95 -18.84 6.54 15.69
C ARG A 95 -18.47 7.65 14.71
N ASP A 96 -17.85 8.71 15.20
CA ASP A 96 -17.42 9.84 14.38
C ASP A 96 -16.38 9.41 13.32
N TYR A 97 -15.48 8.49 13.68
CA TYR A 97 -14.49 7.92 12.76
C TYR A 97 -15.14 7.03 11.68
N VAL A 98 -16.07 6.15 12.03
CA VAL A 98 -16.80 5.31 11.06
C VAL A 98 -17.64 6.17 10.13
N ASP A 99 -18.35 7.18 10.66
CA ASP A 99 -19.14 8.11 9.86
C ASP A 99 -18.25 8.93 8.91
N ALA A 100 -17.04 9.31 9.34
CA ALA A 100 -16.06 9.98 8.47
C ALA A 100 -15.54 9.05 7.36
N GLN A 101 -15.24 7.77 7.66
CA GLN A 101 -14.82 6.79 6.64
C GLN A 101 -15.93 6.48 5.64
N ARG A 102 -17.19 6.40 6.09
CA ARG A 102 -18.35 6.17 5.22
C ARG A 102 -18.59 7.34 4.26
N LYS A 103 -18.53 8.58 4.77
CA LYS A 103 -18.59 9.78 3.95
C LYS A 103 -17.45 9.86 2.93
N ALA A 104 -16.23 9.52 3.34
CA ALA A 104 -15.07 9.49 2.45
C ALA A 104 -15.17 8.40 1.36
N ALA A 105 -15.87 7.29 1.64
CA ALA A 105 -16.10 6.20 0.70
C ALA A 105 -17.33 6.42 -0.21
N GLY A 106 -18.10 7.50 0.00
CA GLY A 106 -19.25 7.85 -0.84
C GLY A 106 -20.48 6.95 -0.66
N PHE A 107 -20.62 6.28 0.49
CA PHE A 107 -21.84 5.51 0.80
C PHE A 107 -23.06 6.43 0.82
N SER A 108 -24.17 5.98 0.21
CA SER A 108 -25.44 6.71 0.20
C SER A 108 -26.20 6.52 1.53
N ASP A 109 -27.00 7.52 1.92
CA ASP A 109 -27.79 7.47 3.16
C ASP A 109 -28.77 6.27 3.20
N GLU A 110 -29.20 5.79 2.02
CA GLU A 110 -30.00 4.56 1.86
C GLU A 110 -29.26 3.28 2.31
N GLU A 111 -28.00 3.11 1.92
CA GLU A 111 -27.19 1.94 2.30
C GLU A 111 -26.89 1.94 3.80
N ASP A 112 -26.80 3.13 4.40
CA ASP A 112 -26.58 3.30 5.83
C ASP A 112 -27.82 2.96 6.67
N LYS A 113 -29.03 3.16 6.11
CA LYS A 113 -30.28 2.69 6.71
C LYS A 113 -30.38 1.17 6.73
N GLU A 114 -30.02 0.51 5.63
CA GLU A 114 -30.00 -0.97 5.56
C GLU A 114 -28.94 -1.57 6.49
N ALA A 115 -27.72 -1.03 6.49
CA ALA A 115 -26.65 -1.51 7.38
C ALA A 115 -27.00 -1.33 8.86
N ARG A 116 -27.64 -0.22 9.24
CA ARG A 116 -28.13 0.01 10.62
C ARG A 116 -29.30 -0.91 10.98
N ALA A 117 -30.23 -1.16 10.06
CA ALA A 117 -31.33 -2.12 10.28
C ALA A 117 -30.79 -3.55 10.50
N HIS A 118 -29.79 -3.95 9.72
CA HIS A 118 -29.14 -5.27 9.85
C HIS A 118 -28.33 -5.39 11.15
N ALA A 119 -27.57 -4.36 11.53
CA ALA A 119 -26.83 -4.35 12.80
C ALA A 119 -27.75 -4.36 14.03
N SER A 120 -28.90 -3.65 13.97
CA SER A 120 -29.92 -3.68 15.02
C SER A 120 -30.59 -5.06 15.14
N ALA A 121 -30.78 -5.78 14.04
CA ALA A 121 -31.32 -7.13 14.05
C ALA A 121 -30.37 -8.14 14.72
N ILE A 122 -29.05 -7.95 14.56
CA ILE A 122 -28.03 -8.80 15.20
C ILE A 122 -27.92 -8.50 16.70
N ALA A 123 -27.99 -7.23 17.10
CA ALA A 123 -27.92 -6.83 18.52
C ALA A 123 -29.19 -7.20 19.32
N GLY A 124 -30.32 -7.44 18.65
CA GLY A 124 -31.59 -7.90 19.23
C GLY A 124 -31.79 -9.42 19.24
N GLY A 125 -30.77 -10.22 18.89
CA GLY A 125 -30.85 -11.68 18.90
C GLY A 125 -31.20 -12.24 20.29
N PRO A 126 -31.93 -13.37 20.37
CA PRO A 126 -32.50 -13.87 21.62
C PRO A 126 -31.41 -14.07 22.67
N ALA A 127 -31.63 -13.49 23.86
CA ALA A 127 -30.81 -13.76 25.02
C ALA A 127 -30.75 -15.28 25.23
N TYR A 128 -29.58 -15.86 25.06
CA TYR A 128 -29.32 -17.25 25.43
C TYR A 128 -29.59 -17.39 26.93
N SER A 129 -30.80 -17.84 27.29
CA SER A 129 -31.13 -18.24 28.65
C SER A 129 -30.52 -19.61 28.88
N GLY A 130 -29.29 -19.65 29.40
CA GLY A 130 -28.69 -20.87 29.92
C GLY A 130 -29.46 -21.34 31.14
N LYS A 131 -30.19 -22.45 31.00
CA LYS A 131 -30.55 -23.34 32.09
C LYS A 131 -29.47 -24.41 32.23
#